data_AF-A0A1M7LHP7-F1
#
_entry.id   AF-A0A1M7LHP7-F1
#
_cell.length_a   1.000
_cell.length_b   1.000
_cell.length_c   1.000
_cell.angle_alpha   90.00
_cell.angle_beta   90.00
_cell.angle_gamma   90.00
#
_symmetry.space_group_name_H-M   'P 1'
#
loop_
_entity.id
_entity.type
_entity.pdbx_description
1 polymer ?
#
loop_
_entity_poly.entity_id
_entity_poly.type
_entity_poly.pdbx_seq_one_letter_code
_entity_poly.pdbx_strand_id
1 'polypeptide(L)'
;MIPEIGDVAWQHGKNRSFLVGHRRRATCHADRTRSVSGTELVYISNAPVNFRELWVYLLMPMINRCLICLLIGSSLACTNLKPIQALSEEALKGLDEFHEIEYSFTRNCLEDCMFSKTSQYQIERNLHCGCSEYQKADTLVRELYHALAEYWNGLLRLSTSEQLRYQLDGPANALQGAGWNQLDSEQLSAIRKLSEIGLNAVAGKYRKKKIRQYMTEAEPHLRQISQKLVFILENNLLGLLEIQKENWYMYYKSLLVDTELNDRERGLVTEKYYSLIDKTDTIRQKTLILTRILDAIAIHHSTLADGEIEVNSEDFGQEVRSMAKSVHDLLYDLEQYKQ
;
A
#
# COMPACT_ATOMS: atom_id res chain seq x y z
N MET A 1 25.22 21.18 -6.07
CA MET A 1 24.14 21.21 -7.07
C MET A 1 23.34 19.93 -6.89
N ILE A 2 22.24 20.01 -6.14
CA ILE A 2 21.29 18.89 -6.07
C ILE A 2 20.46 19.03 -7.36
N PRO A 3 20.49 18.08 -8.29
CA PRO A 3 19.59 18.13 -9.43
C PRO A 3 18.16 18.14 -8.89
N GLU A 4 17.30 19.00 -9.44
CA GLU A 4 15.88 19.05 -9.07
C GLU A 4 15.33 17.62 -9.05
N ILE A 5 14.96 17.17 -7.85
CA ILE A 5 14.50 15.80 -7.55
C ILE A 5 13.17 15.49 -8.29
N GLY A 6 12.57 16.48 -8.96
CA GLY A 6 11.31 16.38 -9.69
C GLY A 6 11.41 15.95 -11.16
N ASP A 7 12.33 16.52 -11.97
CA ASP A 7 12.07 16.59 -13.42
C ASP A 7 13.01 15.78 -14.34
N VAL A 8 14.24 15.45 -13.92
CA VAL A 8 15.23 14.89 -14.87
C VAL A 8 15.10 13.37 -15.06
N ALA A 9 14.57 12.62 -14.09
CA ALA A 9 14.50 11.16 -14.18
C ALA A 9 13.21 10.61 -14.82
N TRP A 10 12.11 11.37 -14.82
CA TRP A 10 10.81 10.85 -15.26
C TRP A 10 10.55 10.97 -16.78
N GLN A 11 11.29 11.82 -17.51
CA GLN A 11 11.16 11.90 -18.97
C GLN A 11 11.84 10.74 -19.73
N HIS A 12 12.80 10.04 -19.11
CA HIS A 12 13.50 8.92 -19.77
C HIS A 12 12.84 7.54 -19.56
N GLY A 13 11.79 7.44 -18.73
CA GLY A 13 11.09 6.18 -18.43
C GLY A 13 10.01 5.76 -19.44
N LYS A 14 9.56 6.64 -20.34
CA LYS A 14 8.45 6.35 -21.27
C LYS A 14 8.83 5.53 -22.53
N ASN A 15 10.10 5.16 -22.71
CA ASN A 15 10.59 4.55 -23.96
C ASN A 15 11.14 3.11 -23.83
N ARG A 16 10.78 2.35 -22.79
CA ARG A 16 11.02 0.90 -22.77
C ARG A 16 9.74 0.14 -23.08
N SER A 17 9.49 -0.03 -24.37
CA SER A 17 8.52 -0.95 -24.94
C SER A 17 8.84 -2.38 -24.50
N PHE A 18 8.04 -2.92 -23.58
CA PHE A 18 7.97 -4.35 -23.35
C PHE A 18 7.38 -5.01 -24.61
N LEU A 19 8.20 -5.77 -25.34
CA LEU A 19 7.74 -6.71 -26.37
C LEU A 19 7.04 -7.88 -25.68
N VAL A 20 5.73 -7.75 -25.45
CA VAL A 20 4.86 -8.86 -25.06
C VAL A 20 4.26 -9.47 -26.33
N GLY A 21 4.48 -10.77 -26.52
CA GLY A 21 4.09 -11.52 -27.69
C GLY A 21 2.58 -11.51 -27.96
N HIS A 22 2.24 -11.27 -29.22
CA HIS A 22 0.88 -11.40 -29.75
C HIS A 22 0.37 -12.84 -29.62
N ARG A 23 -0.60 -13.06 -28.74
CA ARG A 23 -1.48 -14.24 -28.77
C ARG A 23 -2.81 -13.83 -29.41
N ARG A 24 -3.08 -14.37 -30.61
CA ARG A 24 -4.31 -14.19 -31.38
C ARG A 24 -5.52 -14.65 -30.55
N ARG A 25 -6.51 -13.78 -30.33
CA ARG A 25 -7.88 -14.19 -29.97
C ARG A 25 -8.78 -14.09 -31.20
N ALA A 26 -9.49 -15.18 -31.44
CA ALA A 26 -10.52 -15.30 -32.45
C ALA A 26 -11.71 -14.40 -32.12
N THR A 27 -12.23 -13.74 -33.14
CA THR A 27 -13.48 -12.99 -33.16
C THR A 27 -14.67 -13.94 -33.25
N CYS A 28 -15.61 -13.85 -32.32
CA CYS A 28 -16.95 -14.43 -32.48
C CYS A 28 -17.93 -13.32 -32.88
N HIS A 29 -18.47 -13.45 -34.09
CA HIS A 29 -19.65 -12.75 -34.57
C HIS A 29 -20.87 -13.12 -33.72
N ALA A 30 -21.67 -12.12 -33.34
CA ALA A 30 -23.05 -12.31 -32.92
C ALA A 30 -23.94 -11.50 -33.87
N ASP A 31 -24.78 -12.21 -34.62
CA ASP A 31 -25.71 -11.66 -35.59
C ASP A 31 -27.15 -11.93 -35.13
N ARG A 32 -27.97 -10.88 -35.28
CA ARG A 32 -29.40 -10.84 -35.60
C ARG A 32 -30.47 -11.71 -34.90
N THR A 33 -31.38 -10.95 -34.27
CA THR A 33 -32.86 -10.93 -34.42
C THR A 33 -33.70 -12.17 -34.11
N ARG A 34 -34.67 -12.01 -33.18
CA ARG A 34 -36.10 -12.23 -33.48
C ARG A 34 -37.03 -11.66 -32.40
N SER A 35 -38.02 -10.89 -32.85
CA SER A 35 -39.30 -10.65 -32.18
C SER A 35 -40.18 -11.90 -32.26
N VAL A 36 -41.13 -12.08 -31.35
CA VAL A 36 -42.58 -12.31 -31.61
C VAL A 36 -43.34 -12.49 -30.27
N SER A 37 -44.56 -11.95 -30.31
CA SER A 37 -45.68 -11.84 -29.37
C SER A 37 -46.16 -13.12 -28.64
N GLY A 38 -46.87 -12.90 -27.53
CA GLY A 38 -47.82 -13.87 -26.97
C GLY A 38 -48.44 -13.41 -25.65
N THR A 39 -49.48 -12.58 -25.70
CA THR A 39 -50.36 -12.24 -24.58
C THR A 39 -51.53 -13.22 -24.55
N GLU A 40 -51.57 -14.11 -23.55
CA GLU A 40 -52.77 -14.90 -23.22
C GLU A 40 -53.46 -14.29 -21.99
N LEU A 41 -54.68 -13.80 -22.22
CA LEU A 41 -55.63 -13.39 -21.18
C LEU A 41 -56.43 -14.63 -20.76
N VAL A 42 -56.18 -15.14 -19.57
CA VAL A 42 -57.01 -16.18 -18.94
C VAL A 42 -58.13 -15.51 -18.14
N TYR A 43 -59.36 -15.69 -18.61
CA TYR A 43 -60.58 -15.36 -17.87
C TYR A 43 -60.77 -16.37 -16.72
N ILE A 44 -60.76 -15.90 -15.47
CA ILE A 44 -61.13 -16.69 -14.29
C ILE A 44 -62.57 -16.32 -13.93
N SER A 45 -63.45 -17.31 -13.95
CA SER A 45 -64.85 -17.22 -13.55
C SER A 45 -64.98 -17.15 -12.03
N ASN A 46 -65.78 -16.19 -11.56
CA ASN A 46 -66.10 -16.00 -10.15
C ASN A 46 -67.16 -17.02 -9.71
N ALA A 47 -66.81 -17.94 -8.82
CA ALA A 47 -67.75 -18.76 -8.06
C ALA A 47 -67.87 -18.21 -6.62
N PRO A 48 -69.08 -18.04 -6.06
CA PRO A 48 -69.27 -17.58 -4.69
C PRO A 48 -68.95 -18.72 -3.71
N VAL A 49 -67.85 -18.59 -2.97
CA VAL A 49 -67.47 -19.54 -1.90
C VAL A 49 -68.00 -19.03 -0.56
N ASN A 50 -68.71 -19.92 0.12
CA ASN A 50 -69.39 -19.70 1.40
C ASN A 50 -68.38 -19.54 2.55
N PHE A 51 -68.35 -18.37 3.19
CA PHE A 51 -67.22 -17.85 3.99
C PHE A 51 -67.19 -18.27 5.47
N ARG A 52 -68.04 -19.23 5.90
CA ARG A 52 -68.22 -19.51 7.35
C ARG A 52 -67.50 -20.74 7.92
N GLU A 53 -66.82 -21.56 7.13
CA GLU A 53 -66.14 -22.77 7.64
C GLU A 53 -64.61 -22.84 7.40
N LEU A 54 -63.98 -21.78 6.86
CA LEU A 54 -62.56 -21.80 6.47
C LEU A 54 -61.56 -21.35 7.56
N TRP A 55 -62.02 -20.84 8.71
CA TRP A 55 -61.12 -20.25 9.71
C TRP A 55 -60.34 -21.27 10.55
N VAL A 56 -60.79 -22.53 10.63
CA VAL A 56 -60.14 -23.55 11.47
C VAL A 56 -58.97 -24.25 10.77
N TYR A 57 -58.96 -24.32 9.43
CA TYR A 57 -57.86 -24.94 8.66
C TYR A 57 -56.74 -23.98 8.22
N LEU A 58 -56.94 -22.66 8.33
CA LEU A 58 -55.94 -21.66 7.94
C LEU A 58 -54.91 -21.31 9.03
N LEU A 59 -55.18 -21.65 10.30
CA LEU A 59 -54.29 -21.30 11.42
C LEU A 59 -53.23 -22.34 11.77
N MET A 60 -53.41 -23.62 11.41
CA MET A 60 -52.42 -24.67 11.70
C MET A 60 -51.23 -24.81 10.71
N PRO A 61 -51.28 -24.44 9.41
CA PRO A 61 -50.11 -24.52 8.54
C PRO A 61 -49.19 -23.28 8.61
N MET A 62 -49.61 -22.17 9.24
CA MET A 62 -48.80 -20.96 9.35
C MET A 62 -47.63 -21.11 10.33
N ILE A 63 -47.80 -21.90 11.41
CA ILE A 63 -46.73 -22.11 12.41
C ILE A 63 -45.59 -22.97 11.83
N ASN A 64 -45.90 -24.00 11.02
CA ASN A 64 -44.89 -24.87 10.42
C ASN A 64 -44.14 -24.21 9.24
N ARG A 65 -44.79 -23.29 8.51
CA ARG A 65 -44.14 -22.52 7.43
C ARG A 65 -43.22 -21.40 7.97
N CYS A 66 -43.53 -20.80 9.12
CA CYS A 66 -42.62 -19.85 9.79
C CYS A 66 -41.33 -20.53 10.28
N LEU A 67 -41.40 -21.78 10.75
CA LEU A 67 -40.24 -22.52 11.23
C LEU A 67 -39.25 -22.86 10.10
N ILE A 68 -39.78 -23.19 8.91
CA ILE A 68 -38.97 -23.45 7.70
C ILE A 68 -38.32 -22.15 7.18
N CYS A 69 -39.02 -21.01 7.22
CA CYS A 69 -38.43 -19.72 6.86
C CYS A 69 -37.36 -19.24 7.86
N LEU A 70 -37.49 -19.57 9.15
CA LEU A 70 -36.46 -19.28 10.16
C LEU A 70 -35.21 -20.16 9.98
N LEU A 71 -35.36 -21.44 9.63
CA LEU A 71 -34.24 -22.36 9.36
C LEU A 71 -33.49 -22.03 8.06
N ILE A 72 -34.20 -21.57 7.01
CA ILE A 72 -33.59 -21.12 5.75
C ILE A 72 -33.02 -19.69 5.88
N GLY A 73 -33.56 -18.87 6.79
CA GLY A 73 -33.08 -17.51 7.05
C GLY A 73 -31.74 -17.43 7.81
N SER A 74 -31.39 -18.46 8.59
CA SER A 74 -30.13 -18.52 9.33
C SER A 74 -28.90 -18.90 8.50
N SER A 75 -29.07 -19.32 7.24
CA SER A 75 -27.96 -19.51 6.29
C SER A 75 -27.65 -18.25 5.48
N LEU A 76 -28.13 -17.08 5.93
CA LEU A 76 -27.66 -15.76 5.48
C LEU A 76 -26.20 -15.55 5.90
N ALA A 77 -25.33 -16.26 5.20
CA ALA A 77 -23.93 -16.02 4.90
C ALA A 77 -23.21 -15.10 5.89
N CYS A 78 -22.68 -15.70 6.95
CA CYS A 78 -21.46 -15.20 7.57
C CYS A 78 -20.35 -15.25 6.51
N THR A 79 -20.24 -14.18 5.72
CA THR A 79 -19.21 -14.05 4.72
C THR A 79 -17.86 -13.98 5.42
N ASN A 80 -17.02 -15.00 5.26
CA ASN A 80 -15.69 -15.02 5.85
C ASN A 80 -14.80 -13.97 5.16
N LEU A 81 -14.62 -12.81 5.79
CA LEU A 81 -13.73 -11.73 5.34
C LEU A 81 -12.37 -11.76 6.05
N LYS A 82 -12.11 -12.79 6.89
CA LYS A 82 -10.86 -12.94 7.63
C LYS A 82 -9.60 -12.91 6.75
N PRO A 83 -9.59 -13.45 5.52
CA PRO A 83 -8.40 -13.33 4.68
C PRO A 83 -8.07 -11.87 4.38
N ILE A 84 -9.04 -11.05 3.98
CA ILE A 84 -8.83 -9.64 3.65
C ILE A 84 -8.40 -8.86 4.89
N GLN A 85 -8.98 -9.18 6.05
CA GLN A 85 -8.56 -8.66 7.33
C GLN A 85 -7.08 -8.96 7.60
N ALA A 86 -6.67 -10.22 7.50
CA ALA A 86 -5.29 -10.64 7.73
C ALA A 86 -4.29 -9.97 6.77
N LEU A 87 -4.64 -9.86 5.47
CA LEU A 87 -3.81 -9.13 4.52
C LEU A 87 -3.69 -7.65 4.88
N SER A 88 -4.78 -7.01 5.31
CA SER A 88 -4.75 -5.60 5.70
C SER A 88 -3.92 -5.39 6.97
N GLU A 89 -4.00 -6.32 7.93
CA GLU A 89 -3.17 -6.30 9.15
C GLU A 89 -1.68 -6.46 8.81
N GLU A 90 -1.31 -7.43 7.97
CA GLU A 90 0.09 -7.60 7.55
C GLU A 90 0.61 -6.43 6.71
N ALA A 91 -0.22 -5.86 5.82
CA ALA A 91 0.15 -4.67 5.07
C ALA A 91 0.40 -3.46 5.98
N LEU A 92 -0.46 -3.24 7.00
CA LEU A 92 -0.26 -2.18 7.99
C LEU A 92 1.01 -2.38 8.80
N LYS A 93 1.28 -3.60 9.28
CA LYS A 93 2.55 -3.92 9.94
C LYS A 93 3.75 -3.60 9.03
N GLY A 94 3.68 -4.02 7.77
CA GLY A 94 4.70 -3.71 6.75
C GLY A 94 4.94 -2.23 6.54
N LEU A 95 3.89 -1.41 6.61
CA LEU A 95 4.00 0.04 6.48
C LEU A 95 4.54 0.70 7.77
N ASP A 96 4.18 0.19 8.94
CA ASP A 96 4.65 0.71 10.23
C ASP A 96 6.17 0.55 10.39
N GLU A 97 6.76 -0.49 9.80
CA GLU A 97 8.21 -0.72 9.77
C GLU A 97 9.01 0.40 9.07
N PHE A 98 8.36 1.29 8.31
CA PHE A 98 9.04 2.47 7.77
C PHE A 98 9.68 3.34 8.85
N HIS A 99 9.04 3.45 10.01
CA HIS A 99 9.56 4.24 11.12
C HIS A 99 10.84 3.64 11.74
N GLU A 100 11.10 2.35 11.50
CA GLU A 100 12.21 1.58 12.08
C GLU A 100 13.52 1.64 11.26
N ILE A 101 13.50 2.23 10.06
CA ILE A 101 14.72 2.41 9.26
C ILE A 101 15.68 3.41 9.95
N GLU A 102 15.17 4.30 10.82
CA GLU A 102 15.91 5.34 11.55
C GLU A 102 16.82 6.22 10.68
N TYR A 103 16.63 6.18 9.36
CA TYR A 103 17.42 6.90 8.37
C TYR A 103 16.51 7.62 7.38
N SER A 104 16.84 8.87 7.09
CA SER A 104 16.00 9.78 6.31
C SER A 104 16.86 10.68 5.44
N PHE A 105 16.24 11.42 4.51
CA PHE A 105 16.92 12.42 3.70
C PHE A 105 17.58 13.49 4.59
N THR A 106 16.88 13.98 5.61
CA THR A 106 17.44 14.96 6.56
C THR A 106 18.61 14.35 7.32
N ARG A 107 18.51 13.07 7.74
CA ARG A 107 19.60 12.40 8.44
C ARG A 107 20.86 12.32 7.57
N ASN A 108 20.73 11.90 6.30
CA ASN A 108 21.84 11.92 5.35
C ASN A 108 22.50 13.31 5.26
N CYS A 109 21.70 14.35 5.07
CA CYS A 109 22.20 15.73 4.96
C CYS A 109 22.97 16.19 6.21
N LEU A 110 22.46 15.86 7.40
CA LEU A 110 23.15 16.19 8.66
C LEU A 110 24.46 15.42 8.80
N GLU A 111 24.48 14.14 8.44
CA GLU A 111 25.70 13.31 8.49
C GLU A 111 26.77 13.78 7.51
N ASP A 112 26.39 14.13 6.28
CA ASP A 112 27.31 14.70 5.28
C ASP A 112 27.87 16.05 5.74
N CYS A 113 27.02 16.90 6.33
CA CYS A 113 27.41 18.19 6.89
C CYS A 113 28.42 18.02 8.04
N MET A 114 28.14 17.13 9.00
CA MET A 114 29.05 16.81 10.11
C MET A 114 30.36 16.22 9.61
N PHE A 115 30.28 15.31 8.63
CA PHE A 115 31.44 14.68 8.03
C PHE A 115 32.34 15.71 7.34
N SER A 116 31.77 16.64 6.57
CA SER A 116 32.53 17.73 5.91
C SER A 116 33.26 18.64 6.90
N LYS A 117 32.72 18.87 8.10
CA LYS A 117 33.40 19.65 9.14
C LYS A 117 34.50 18.86 9.82
N THR A 118 34.22 17.59 10.09
CA THR A 118 35.17 16.65 10.69
C THR A 118 36.39 16.47 9.78
N SER A 119 36.18 16.29 8.48
CA SER A 119 37.25 16.11 7.49
C SER A 119 38.13 17.35 7.30
N GLN A 120 37.64 18.52 7.70
CA GLN A 120 38.36 19.79 7.67
C GLN A 120 38.93 20.17 9.04
N TYR A 121 38.80 19.30 10.05
CA TYR A 121 39.18 19.57 11.44
C TYR A 121 38.55 20.86 12.01
N GLN A 122 37.33 21.19 11.56
CA GLN A 122 36.59 22.37 12.01
C GLN A 122 35.68 22.01 13.19
N ILE A 123 35.73 22.83 14.25
CA ILE A 123 34.85 22.71 15.41
C ILE A 123 33.92 23.92 15.43
N GLU A 124 32.63 23.67 15.30
CA GLU A 124 31.59 24.67 15.42
C GLU A 124 30.69 24.35 16.61
N ARG A 125 30.40 25.35 17.45
CA ARG A 125 29.49 25.18 18.59
C ARG A 125 28.04 24.95 18.15
N ASN A 126 27.65 25.59 17.05
CA ASN A 126 26.32 25.51 16.46
C ASN A 126 26.47 25.17 14.99
N LEU A 127 26.43 23.87 14.66
CA LEU A 127 26.54 23.41 13.28
C LEU A 127 25.28 23.80 12.50
N HIS A 128 25.43 24.66 11.50
CA HIS A 128 24.32 25.07 10.63
C HIS A 128 24.35 24.29 9.31
N CYS A 129 23.46 23.33 9.17
CA CYS A 129 23.30 22.54 7.94
C CYS A 129 22.07 23.01 7.16
N GLY A 130 22.25 23.37 5.89
CA GLY A 130 21.19 23.79 4.98
C GLY A 130 20.31 22.63 4.48
N CYS A 131 19.64 21.92 5.39
CA CYS A 131 18.90 20.68 5.08
C CYS A 131 17.39 20.88 4.76
N SER A 132 16.96 22.10 4.43
CA SER A 132 15.52 22.40 4.23
C SER A 132 14.88 21.59 3.11
N GLU A 133 15.59 21.35 1.99
CA GLU A 133 15.05 20.54 0.89
C GLU A 133 14.96 19.05 1.26
N TYR A 134 15.88 18.54 2.07
CA TYR A 134 15.84 17.18 2.58
C TYR A 134 14.68 16.97 3.56
N GLN A 135 14.34 17.98 4.37
CA GLN A 135 13.16 17.96 5.25
C GLN A 135 11.84 17.91 4.46
N LYS A 136 11.80 18.58 3.31
CA LYS A 136 10.64 18.49 2.39
C LYS A 136 10.53 17.08 1.81
N ALA A 137 11.65 16.47 1.39
CA ALA A 137 11.66 15.09 0.92
C ALA A 137 11.16 14.11 1.99
N ASP A 138 11.61 14.24 3.25
CA ASP A 138 11.12 13.43 4.36
C ASP A 138 9.61 13.63 4.61
N THR A 139 9.14 14.87 4.49
CA THR A 139 7.72 15.18 4.62
C THR A 139 6.89 14.49 3.53
N LEU A 140 7.37 14.54 2.28
CA LEU A 140 6.72 13.88 1.17
C LEU A 140 6.67 12.36 1.36
N VAL A 141 7.78 11.73 1.74
CA VAL A 141 7.83 10.28 2.00
C VAL A 141 6.82 9.90 3.07
N ARG A 142 6.78 10.64 4.19
CA ARG A 142 5.81 10.41 5.27
C ARG A 142 4.36 10.54 4.79
N GLU A 143 4.05 11.50 3.93
CA GLU A 143 2.70 11.68 3.38
C GLU A 143 2.28 10.52 2.47
N LEU A 144 3.20 10.00 1.64
CA LEU A 144 2.96 8.82 0.81
C LEU A 144 2.68 7.59 1.67
N TYR A 145 3.49 7.35 2.72
CA TYR A 145 3.26 6.26 3.67
C TYR A 145 1.91 6.40 4.37
N HIS A 146 1.59 7.60 4.86
CA HIS A 146 0.33 7.86 5.54
C HIS A 146 -0.88 7.60 4.62
N ALA A 147 -0.81 7.99 3.35
CA ALA A 147 -1.86 7.71 2.38
C ALA A 147 -2.09 6.21 2.17
N LEU A 148 -1.01 5.42 2.08
CA LEU A 148 -1.09 3.95 2.00
C LEU A 148 -1.68 3.36 3.30
N ALA A 149 -1.21 3.81 4.46
CA ALA A 149 -1.68 3.33 5.75
C ALA A 149 -3.18 3.60 5.95
N GLU A 150 -3.65 4.80 5.62
CA GLU A 150 -5.09 5.15 5.68
C GLU A 150 -5.93 4.25 4.77
N TYR A 151 -5.43 3.94 3.56
CA TYR A 151 -6.10 3.00 2.66
C TYR A 151 -6.27 1.61 3.28
N TRP A 152 -5.18 1.02 3.78
CA TRP A 152 -5.18 -0.32 4.35
C TRP A 152 -5.98 -0.38 5.65
N ASN A 153 -5.97 0.69 6.44
CA ASN A 153 -6.81 0.83 7.62
C ASN A 153 -8.31 0.85 7.24
N GLY A 154 -8.67 1.57 6.17
CA GLY A 154 -10.01 1.53 5.59
C GLY A 154 -10.43 0.12 5.16
N LEU A 155 -9.54 -0.62 4.50
CA LEU A 155 -9.80 -2.01 4.08
C LEU A 155 -9.94 -2.97 5.27
N LEU A 156 -9.10 -2.80 6.31
CA LEU A 156 -9.19 -3.52 7.57
C LEU A 156 -10.55 -3.28 8.25
N ARG A 157 -10.99 -2.02 8.32
CA ARG A 157 -12.29 -1.67 8.89
C ARG A 157 -13.46 -2.23 8.09
N LEU A 158 -13.38 -2.27 6.76
CA LEU A 158 -14.40 -2.88 5.90
C LEU A 158 -14.52 -4.39 6.07
N SER A 159 -13.40 -5.06 6.36
CA SER A 159 -13.32 -6.51 6.51
C SER A 159 -13.65 -7.00 7.92
N THR A 160 -13.47 -6.16 8.94
CA THR A 160 -13.84 -6.47 10.33
C THR A 160 -15.36 -6.46 10.55
N SER A 161 -15.81 -7.19 11.57
CA SER A 161 -17.25 -7.35 11.83
C SER A 161 -17.89 -6.14 12.51
N GLU A 162 -17.09 -5.25 13.10
CA GLU A 162 -17.51 -4.16 13.98
C GLU A 162 -18.23 -3.02 13.25
N GLN A 163 -19.31 -2.55 13.87
CA GLN A 163 -20.19 -1.52 13.33
C GLN A 163 -19.74 -0.15 13.85
N LEU A 164 -18.63 0.36 13.31
CA LEU A 164 -18.04 1.62 13.76
C LEU A 164 -18.78 2.84 13.15
N ARG A 165 -19.15 3.79 14.02
CA ARG A 165 -19.57 5.15 13.62
C ARG A 165 -18.31 5.98 13.39
N TYR A 166 -18.18 6.52 12.18
CA TYR A 166 -16.97 7.24 11.77
C TYR A 166 -16.96 8.71 12.23
N GLN A 167 -15.78 9.20 12.64
CA GLN A 167 -15.40 10.62 12.58
C GLN A 167 -14.33 10.74 11.50
N LEU A 168 -14.63 11.48 10.42
CA LEU A 168 -13.82 11.53 9.19
C LEU A 168 -13.04 12.85 9.04
N ASP A 169 -13.02 13.69 10.07
CA ASP A 169 -12.56 15.07 9.96
C ASP A 169 -11.03 15.22 10.01
N GLY A 170 -10.29 14.21 10.48
CA GLY A 170 -8.83 14.26 10.65
C GLY A 170 -8.03 14.20 9.33
N PRO A 171 -8.20 13.14 8.51
CA PRO A 171 -7.33 12.91 7.35
C PRO A 171 -7.52 13.90 6.18
N ALA A 172 -8.76 14.35 5.94
CA ALA A 172 -9.04 15.32 4.88
C ALA A 172 -8.36 16.68 5.11
N ASN A 173 -8.16 17.08 6.38
CA ASN A 173 -7.51 18.32 6.76
C ASN A 173 -5.97 18.23 6.67
N ALA A 174 -5.39 17.07 6.98
CA ALA A 174 -3.95 16.83 6.80
C ALA A 174 -3.55 16.97 5.32
N LEU A 175 -4.44 16.58 4.40
CA LEU A 175 -4.21 16.66 2.96
C LEU A 175 -4.25 18.07 2.37
N GLN A 176 -4.89 19.02 3.05
CA GLN A 176 -5.00 20.40 2.55
C GLN A 176 -3.83 21.30 2.99
N GLY A 177 -3.10 20.93 4.05
CA GLY A 177 -2.03 21.74 4.63
C GLY A 177 -0.60 21.43 4.15
N ALA A 178 -0.40 20.30 3.49
CA ALA A 178 0.93 19.86 3.06
C ALA A 178 1.47 20.69 1.87
N GLY A 179 2.79 20.83 1.77
CA GLY A 179 3.46 21.60 0.72
C GLY A 179 3.58 20.81 -0.58
N TRP A 180 2.45 20.51 -1.24
CA TRP A 180 2.37 19.58 -2.39
C TRP A 180 3.00 20.06 -3.70
N ASN A 181 3.73 21.17 -3.71
CA ASN A 181 4.30 21.74 -4.94
C ASN A 181 5.41 20.86 -5.56
N GLN A 182 5.83 19.79 -4.89
CA GLN A 182 6.80 18.81 -5.39
C GLN A 182 6.16 17.59 -6.07
N LEU A 183 4.84 17.43 -5.99
CA LEU A 183 4.12 16.36 -6.68
C LEU A 183 3.53 16.87 -7.99
N ASP A 184 3.55 16.01 -9.00
CA ASP A 184 2.77 16.28 -10.20
C ASP A 184 1.26 16.20 -9.89
N SER A 185 0.45 16.77 -10.77
CA SER A 185 -1.01 16.82 -10.59
C SER A 185 -1.65 15.43 -10.51
N GLU A 186 -1.02 14.42 -11.11
CA GLU A 186 -1.52 13.05 -11.12
C GLU A 186 -1.31 12.39 -9.75
N GLN A 187 -0.12 12.53 -9.16
CA GLN A 187 0.25 12.04 -7.83
C GLN A 187 -0.60 12.70 -6.74
N LEU A 188 -0.77 14.02 -6.82
CA LEU A 188 -1.63 14.75 -5.89
C LEU A 188 -3.08 14.28 -5.97
N SER A 189 -3.58 14.04 -7.19
CA SER A 189 -4.92 13.49 -7.40
C SER A 189 -5.03 12.09 -6.83
N ALA A 190 -4.01 11.24 -7.00
CA ALA A 190 -4.01 9.88 -6.49
C ALA A 190 -4.05 9.83 -4.96
N ILE A 191 -3.26 10.65 -4.28
CA ILE A 191 -3.25 10.70 -2.82
C ILE A 191 -4.59 11.20 -2.29
N ARG A 192 -5.15 12.27 -2.87
CA ARG A 192 -6.49 12.74 -2.51
C ARG A 192 -7.56 11.68 -2.73
N LYS A 193 -7.54 11.00 -3.88
CA LYS A 193 -8.52 9.94 -4.20
C LYS A 193 -8.37 8.74 -3.28
N LEU A 194 -7.16 8.31 -3.00
CA LEU A 194 -6.91 7.17 -2.12
C LEU A 194 -7.40 7.46 -0.69
N SER A 195 -7.15 8.67 -0.18
CA SER A 195 -7.68 9.10 1.11
C SER A 195 -9.20 9.28 1.11
N GLU A 196 -9.79 9.85 0.05
CA GLU A 196 -11.26 9.93 -0.11
C GLU A 196 -11.90 8.53 -0.09
N ILE A 197 -11.29 7.56 -0.77
CA ILE A 197 -11.73 6.17 -0.79
C ILE A 197 -11.69 5.61 0.64
N GLY A 198 -10.56 5.75 1.33
CA GLY A 198 -10.39 5.37 2.75
C GLY A 198 -11.47 5.89 3.68
N LEU A 199 -11.86 7.16 3.50
CA LEU A 199 -12.88 7.82 4.32
C LEU A 199 -14.32 7.35 4.01
N ASN A 200 -14.61 6.94 2.78
CA ASN A 200 -15.98 6.58 2.35
C ASN A 200 -16.38 5.12 2.62
N ALA A 201 -15.56 4.38 3.35
CA ALA A 201 -15.72 2.98 3.70
C ALA A 201 -16.85 2.69 4.73
N VAL A 202 -18.11 3.09 4.48
CA VAL A 202 -19.24 2.83 5.40
C VAL A 202 -19.96 1.50 5.08
N ALA A 203 -20.04 0.59 6.06
CA ALA A 203 -20.53 -0.78 5.88
C ALA A 203 -22.07 -0.92 5.87
N GLY A 204 -22.59 -1.81 5.01
CA GLY A 204 -23.99 -2.28 4.95
C GLY A 204 -24.06 -3.75 4.51
N LYS A 205 -25.26 -4.32 4.26
CA LYS A 205 -25.48 -5.74 3.87
C LYS A 205 -24.72 -6.22 2.60
N TYR A 206 -24.05 -5.32 1.88
CA TYR A 206 -23.30 -5.60 0.65
C TYR A 206 -21.77 -5.51 0.83
N ARG A 207 -21.22 -5.89 2.01
CA ARG A 207 -19.79 -5.71 2.36
C ARG A 207 -18.81 -6.22 1.31
N LYS A 208 -19.01 -7.42 0.77
CA LYS A 208 -18.13 -8.01 -0.26
C LYS A 208 -18.05 -7.20 -1.54
N LYS A 209 -19.21 -6.80 -2.09
CA LYS A 209 -19.28 -5.97 -3.29
C LYS A 209 -18.61 -4.61 -3.05
N LYS A 210 -18.81 -4.05 -1.85
CA LYS A 210 -18.15 -2.80 -1.45
C LYS A 210 -16.63 -2.95 -1.33
N ILE A 211 -16.13 -4.03 -0.72
CA ILE A 211 -14.68 -4.28 -0.64
C ILE A 211 -14.08 -4.39 -2.04
N ARG A 212 -14.69 -5.18 -2.93
CA ARG A 212 -14.22 -5.28 -4.31
C ARG A 212 -14.23 -3.93 -5.02
N GLN A 213 -15.33 -3.18 -4.92
CA GLN A 213 -15.42 -1.83 -5.47
C GLN A 213 -14.33 -0.91 -4.90
N TYR A 214 -14.13 -0.93 -3.58
CA TYR A 214 -13.13 -0.14 -2.88
C TYR A 214 -11.70 -0.45 -3.37
N MET A 215 -11.36 -1.73 -3.53
CA MET A 215 -10.07 -2.16 -4.06
C MET A 215 -9.91 -1.78 -5.54
N THR A 216 -10.92 -2.02 -6.38
CA THR A 216 -10.88 -1.67 -7.81
C THR A 216 -10.76 -0.15 -8.03
N GLU A 217 -11.44 0.68 -7.24
CA GLU A 217 -11.33 2.14 -7.31
C GLU A 217 -9.97 2.65 -6.82
N ALA A 218 -9.39 2.03 -5.79
CA ALA A 218 -8.12 2.43 -5.22
C ALA A 218 -6.90 1.98 -6.04
N GLU A 219 -6.99 0.87 -6.77
CA GLU A 219 -5.86 0.23 -7.47
C GLU A 219 -4.95 1.18 -8.26
N PRO A 220 -5.44 2.01 -9.20
CA PRO A 220 -4.55 2.89 -9.97
C PRO A 220 -3.77 3.86 -9.08
N HIS A 221 -4.39 4.33 -7.99
CA HIS A 221 -3.80 5.30 -7.06
C HIS A 221 -2.82 4.65 -6.10
N LEU A 222 -3.18 3.49 -5.54
CA LEU A 222 -2.30 2.70 -4.67
C LEU A 222 -1.03 2.32 -5.43
N ARG A 223 -1.17 1.79 -6.65
CA ARG A 223 -0.03 1.42 -7.48
C ARG A 223 0.88 2.61 -7.76
N GLN A 224 0.32 3.77 -8.11
CA GLN A 224 1.10 4.97 -8.38
C GLN A 224 1.87 5.45 -7.14
N ILE A 225 1.23 5.47 -5.97
CA ILE A 225 1.85 5.88 -4.71
C ILE A 225 2.97 4.89 -4.33
N SER A 226 2.70 3.59 -4.36
CA SER A 226 3.70 2.57 -4.04
C SER A 226 4.90 2.64 -4.97
N GLN A 227 4.69 2.76 -6.29
CA GLN A 227 5.78 2.90 -7.27
C GLN A 227 6.61 4.17 -7.03
N LYS A 228 5.97 5.29 -6.72
CA LYS A 228 6.67 6.54 -6.40
C LYS A 228 7.51 6.39 -5.14
N LEU A 229 6.97 5.73 -4.12
CA LEU A 229 7.65 5.51 -2.85
C LEU A 229 8.86 4.59 -3.01
N VAL A 230 8.69 3.46 -3.71
CA VAL A 230 9.79 2.56 -4.09
C VAL A 230 10.87 3.31 -4.86
N PHE A 231 10.47 4.13 -5.85
CA PHE A 231 11.43 4.94 -6.60
C PHE A 231 12.23 5.88 -5.71
N ILE A 232 11.57 6.61 -4.79
CA ILE A 232 12.24 7.55 -3.87
C ILE A 232 13.23 6.80 -2.97
N LEU A 233 12.85 5.66 -2.42
CA LEU A 233 13.71 4.90 -1.52
C LEU A 233 14.91 4.29 -2.28
N GLU A 234 14.67 3.61 -3.40
CA GLU A 234 15.73 2.90 -4.11
C GLU A 234 16.65 3.80 -4.92
N ASN A 235 16.11 4.83 -5.58
CA ASN A 235 16.90 5.63 -6.51
C ASN A 235 17.41 6.90 -5.85
N ASN A 236 16.68 7.47 -4.89
CA ASN A 236 17.07 8.73 -4.26
C ASN A 236 17.78 8.46 -2.94
N LEU A 237 17.15 7.76 -1.99
CA LEU A 237 17.74 7.56 -0.66
C LEU A 237 18.96 6.63 -0.72
N LEU A 238 18.86 5.45 -1.35
CA LEU A 238 20.02 4.58 -1.52
C LEU A 238 21.09 5.22 -2.43
N GLY A 239 20.70 6.04 -3.40
CA GLY A 239 21.64 6.79 -4.23
C GLY A 239 22.50 7.76 -3.40
N LEU A 240 21.89 8.47 -2.45
CA LEU A 240 22.62 9.33 -1.50
C LEU A 240 23.57 8.53 -0.61
N LEU A 241 23.13 7.37 -0.11
CA LEU A 241 23.98 6.48 0.69
C LEU A 241 25.22 6.01 -0.08
N GLU A 242 25.10 5.66 -1.36
CA GLU A 242 26.26 5.26 -2.17
C GLU A 242 27.24 6.41 -2.40
N ILE A 243 26.73 7.63 -2.63
CA ILE A 243 27.58 8.84 -2.71
C ILE A 243 28.33 9.05 -1.38
N GLN A 244 27.63 8.88 -0.27
CA GLN A 244 28.22 9.03 1.06
C GLN A 244 29.32 7.99 1.33
N LYS A 245 29.11 6.73 0.95
CA LYS A 245 30.14 5.66 1.03
C LYS A 245 31.40 6.03 0.26
N GLU A 246 31.24 6.54 -0.96
CA GLU A 246 32.38 6.94 -1.80
C GLU A 246 33.14 8.12 -1.18
N ASN A 247 32.43 9.12 -0.66
CA ASN A 247 33.04 10.25 0.04
C ASN A 247 33.87 9.81 1.25
N TRP A 248 33.35 8.87 2.05
CA TRP A 248 34.09 8.29 3.16
C TRP A 248 35.31 7.52 2.68
N TYR A 249 35.16 6.65 1.68
CA TYR A 249 36.28 5.90 1.12
C TYR A 249 37.41 6.84 0.69
N MET A 250 37.11 7.85 -0.11
CA MET A 250 38.09 8.82 -0.60
C MET A 250 38.82 9.53 0.55
N TYR A 251 38.08 9.99 1.56
CA TYR A 251 38.66 10.67 2.72
C TYR A 251 39.55 9.74 3.56
N TYR A 252 39.03 8.61 4.04
CA TYR A 252 39.80 7.69 4.90
C TYR A 252 40.99 7.09 4.13
N LYS A 253 40.84 6.84 2.83
CA LYS A 253 41.95 6.40 1.98
C LYS A 253 43.04 7.46 1.88
N SER A 254 42.69 8.74 1.76
CA SER A 254 43.67 9.84 1.72
C SER A 254 44.48 9.94 3.02
N LEU A 255 43.84 9.74 4.17
CA LEU A 255 44.52 9.69 5.47
C LEU A 255 45.53 8.53 5.54
N LEU A 256 45.20 7.37 4.98
CA LEU A 256 46.11 6.22 4.99
C LEU A 256 47.33 6.37 4.07
N VAL A 257 47.30 7.31 3.12
CA VAL A 257 48.46 7.64 2.29
C VAL A 257 49.44 8.55 3.04
N ASP A 258 48.96 9.29 4.04
CA ASP A 258 49.79 10.16 4.87
C ASP A 258 50.85 9.36 5.62
N THR A 259 52.12 9.72 5.43
CA THR A 259 53.27 9.07 6.09
C THR A 259 53.44 9.47 7.54
N GLU A 260 52.78 10.54 8.00
CA GLU A 260 52.88 11.04 9.37
C GLU A 260 52.08 10.19 10.36
N LEU A 261 51.09 9.41 9.90
CA LEU A 261 50.31 8.54 10.77
C LEU A 261 51.09 7.28 11.18
N ASN A 262 51.12 7.03 12.48
CA ASN A 262 51.66 5.79 13.04
C ASN A 262 50.67 4.61 12.87
N ASP A 263 51.16 3.38 13.10
CA ASP A 263 50.37 2.16 12.89
C ASP A 263 49.06 2.12 13.69
N ARG A 264 49.08 2.67 14.92
CA ARG A 264 47.89 2.73 15.77
C ARG A 264 46.84 3.66 15.17
N GLU A 265 47.24 4.84 14.69
CA GLU A 265 46.35 5.81 14.05
C GLU A 265 45.77 5.25 12.76
N ARG A 266 46.59 4.59 11.93
CA ARG A 266 46.14 3.88 10.73
C ARG A 266 45.10 2.82 11.05
N GLY A 267 45.30 2.07 12.14
CA GLY A 267 44.34 1.11 12.67
C GLY A 267 42.99 1.76 12.99
N LEU A 268 42.99 2.87 13.76
CA LEU A 268 41.78 3.59 14.13
C LEU A 268 41.03 4.19 12.93
N VAL A 269 41.75 4.76 11.97
CA VAL A 269 41.20 5.30 10.71
C VAL A 269 40.51 4.18 9.91
N THR A 270 41.17 3.02 9.81
CA THR A 270 40.64 1.84 9.10
C THR A 270 39.41 1.28 9.79
N GLU A 271 39.46 1.08 11.12
CA GLU A 271 38.34 0.62 11.93
C GLU A 271 37.13 1.55 11.78
N LYS A 272 37.36 2.86 11.86
CA LYS A 272 36.30 3.86 11.72
C LYS A 272 35.61 3.79 10.35
N TYR A 273 36.38 3.64 9.27
CA TYR A 273 35.84 3.47 7.92
C TYR A 273 34.94 2.23 7.84
N TYR A 274 35.42 1.06 8.27
CA TYR A 274 34.64 -0.17 8.19
C TYR A 274 33.38 -0.14 9.08
N SER A 275 33.44 0.52 10.24
CA SER A 275 32.25 0.75 11.08
C SER A 275 31.20 1.60 10.37
N LEU A 276 31.59 2.57 9.55
CA LEU A 276 30.65 3.36 8.76
C LEU A 276 30.04 2.52 7.62
N ILE A 277 30.84 1.70 6.95
CA ILE A 277 30.36 0.80 5.89
C ILE A 277 29.33 -0.19 6.44
N ASP A 278 29.61 -0.84 7.56
CA ASP A 278 28.72 -1.83 8.18
C ASP A 278 27.35 -1.23 8.56
N LYS A 279 27.36 -0.03 9.16
CA LYS A 279 26.13 0.71 9.48
C LYS A 279 25.33 1.05 8.23
N THR A 280 25.99 1.55 7.19
CA THR A 280 25.31 1.92 5.94
C THR A 280 24.77 0.70 5.20
N ASP A 281 25.50 -0.42 5.20
CA ASP A 281 25.03 -1.65 4.59
C ASP A 281 23.80 -2.19 5.30
N THR A 282 23.71 -2.06 6.63
CA THR A 282 22.50 -2.38 7.41
C THR A 282 21.31 -1.50 6.98
N ILE A 283 21.48 -0.18 6.91
CA ILE A 283 20.43 0.75 6.45
C ILE A 283 19.99 0.41 5.02
N ARG A 284 20.94 0.08 4.15
CA ARG A 284 20.67 -0.33 2.77
C ARG A 284 19.81 -1.59 2.72
N GLN A 285 20.14 -2.63 3.50
CA GLN A 285 19.34 -3.86 3.52
C GLN A 285 17.93 -3.62 4.05
N LYS A 286 17.79 -2.88 5.16
CA LYS A 286 16.47 -2.51 5.70
C LYS A 286 15.62 -1.79 4.65
N THR A 287 16.20 -0.82 3.95
CA THR A 287 15.52 -0.06 2.90
C THR A 287 15.10 -0.96 1.72
N LEU A 288 15.96 -1.87 1.27
CA LEU A 288 15.65 -2.80 0.18
C LEU A 288 14.57 -3.82 0.56
N ILE A 289 14.52 -4.26 1.82
CA ILE A 289 13.44 -5.14 2.28
C ILE A 289 12.12 -4.37 2.32
N LEU A 290 12.13 -3.12 2.79
CA LEU A 290 10.94 -2.28 2.80
C LEU A 290 10.40 -2.00 1.39
N THR A 291 11.26 -1.80 0.40
CA THR A 291 10.80 -1.61 -0.99
C THR A 291 10.14 -2.88 -1.53
N ARG A 292 10.67 -4.05 -1.19
CA ARG A 292 10.03 -5.35 -1.51
C ARG A 292 8.68 -5.53 -0.82
N ILE A 293 8.54 -5.08 0.43
CA ILE A 293 7.25 -5.08 1.15
C ILE A 293 6.23 -4.21 0.40
N LEU A 294 6.61 -2.99 0.02
CA LEU A 294 5.75 -2.08 -0.74
C LEU A 294 5.32 -2.66 -2.09
N ASP A 295 6.25 -3.27 -2.81
CA ASP A 295 5.97 -3.93 -4.09
C ASP A 295 5.04 -5.14 -3.90
N ALA A 296 5.31 -6.00 -2.91
CA ALA A 296 4.46 -7.15 -2.61
C ALA A 296 3.03 -6.71 -2.29
N ILE A 297 2.87 -5.72 -1.40
CA ILE A 297 1.58 -5.12 -1.05
C ILE A 297 0.85 -4.60 -2.30
N ALA A 298 1.55 -3.88 -3.19
CA ALA A 298 0.96 -3.33 -4.41
C ALA A 298 0.55 -4.41 -5.43
N ILE A 299 1.42 -5.40 -5.67
CA ILE A 299 1.15 -6.52 -6.57
C ILE A 299 -0.06 -7.32 -6.07
N HIS A 300 -0.06 -7.66 -4.79
CA HIS A 300 -1.14 -8.43 -4.17
C HIS A 300 -2.47 -7.67 -4.22
N HIS A 301 -2.43 -6.36 -3.97
CA HIS A 301 -3.61 -5.52 -4.13
C HIS A 301 -4.17 -5.56 -5.56
N SER A 302 -3.31 -5.38 -6.58
CA SER A 302 -3.72 -5.41 -8.00
C SER A 302 -4.38 -6.73 -8.37
N THR A 303 -3.77 -7.87 -7.99
CA THR A 303 -4.32 -9.20 -8.28
C THR A 303 -5.73 -9.38 -7.71
N LEU A 304 -5.98 -8.87 -6.51
CA LEU A 304 -7.31 -8.95 -5.88
C LEU A 304 -8.31 -7.95 -6.48
N ALA A 305 -7.82 -6.77 -6.92
CA ALA A 305 -8.63 -5.72 -7.52
C ALA A 305 -9.09 -6.03 -8.96
N ASP A 306 -8.26 -6.74 -9.74
CA ASP A 306 -8.55 -7.16 -11.12
C ASP A 306 -9.74 -8.14 -11.18
N GLY A 307 -9.97 -8.86 -10.08
CA GLY A 307 -11.22 -9.55 -9.83
C GLY A 307 -11.45 -10.80 -10.69
N GLU A 308 -10.38 -11.37 -11.24
CA GLU A 308 -10.37 -12.70 -11.85
C GLU A 308 -10.78 -13.79 -10.85
N ILE A 309 -10.54 -13.54 -9.56
CA ILE A 309 -10.91 -14.44 -8.47
C ILE A 309 -12.20 -13.94 -7.81
N GLU A 310 -13.20 -14.81 -7.70
CA GLU A 310 -14.40 -14.50 -6.92
C GLU A 310 -14.07 -14.40 -5.43
N VAL A 311 -14.46 -13.32 -4.76
CA VAL A 311 -14.20 -13.07 -3.31
C VAL A 311 -14.77 -14.16 -2.39
N ASN A 312 -15.57 -15.09 -2.93
CA ASN A 312 -16.17 -16.22 -2.21
C ASN A 312 -15.47 -17.56 -2.46
N SER A 313 -14.55 -17.64 -3.41
CA SER A 313 -13.91 -18.91 -3.73
C SER A 313 -12.91 -19.29 -2.64
N GLU A 314 -12.72 -20.59 -2.49
CA GLU A 314 -11.63 -21.11 -1.67
C GLU A 314 -10.27 -20.59 -2.18
N ASP A 315 -10.13 -20.47 -3.50
CA ASP A 315 -8.98 -19.89 -4.18
C ASP A 315 -8.68 -18.46 -3.72
N PHE A 316 -9.70 -17.60 -3.56
CA PHE A 316 -9.52 -16.25 -3.02
C PHE A 316 -8.96 -16.29 -1.61
N GLY A 317 -9.51 -17.15 -0.76
CA GLY A 317 -9.01 -17.31 0.60
C GLY A 317 -7.58 -17.83 0.64
N GLN A 318 -7.22 -18.75 -0.25
CA GLN A 318 -5.86 -19.30 -0.36
C GLN A 318 -4.88 -18.25 -0.87
N GLU A 319 -5.25 -17.52 -1.91
CA GLU A 319 -4.44 -16.47 -2.50
C GLU A 319 -4.12 -15.40 -1.46
N VAL A 320 -5.15 -14.84 -0.81
CA VAL A 320 -4.96 -13.79 0.21
C VAL A 320 -4.10 -14.28 1.39
N ARG A 321 -4.22 -15.55 1.80
CA ARG A 321 -3.34 -16.14 2.83
C ARG A 321 -1.89 -16.26 2.35
N SER A 322 -1.68 -16.64 1.09
CA SER A 322 -0.36 -16.71 0.47
C SER A 322 0.29 -15.32 0.43
N MET A 323 -0.49 -14.30 0.06
CA MET A 323 -0.06 -12.90 0.04
C MET A 323 0.33 -12.39 1.43
N ALA A 324 -0.54 -12.61 2.43
CA ALA A 324 -0.25 -12.24 3.82
C ALA A 324 1.02 -12.93 4.33
N LYS A 325 1.21 -14.21 4.00
CA LYS A 325 2.44 -14.94 4.33
C LYS A 325 3.66 -14.33 3.65
N SER A 326 3.58 -13.96 2.36
CA SER A 326 4.70 -13.33 1.66
C SER A 326 5.14 -12.01 2.31
N VAL A 327 4.19 -11.18 2.76
CA VAL A 327 4.50 -9.94 3.51
C VAL A 327 5.10 -10.28 4.87
N HIS A 328 4.55 -11.28 5.56
CA HIS A 328 5.06 -11.74 6.85
C HIS A 328 6.50 -12.27 6.77
N ASP A 329 6.83 -13.04 5.74
CA ASP A 329 8.17 -13.57 5.52
C ASP A 329 9.19 -12.41 5.30
N LEU A 330 8.79 -11.35 4.57
CA LEU A 330 9.61 -10.15 4.40
C LEU A 330 9.76 -9.32 5.69
N LEU A 331 8.70 -9.24 6.50
CA LEU A 331 8.75 -8.63 7.83
C LEU A 331 9.73 -9.36 8.75
N TYR A 332 9.73 -10.70 8.70
CA TYR A 332 10.67 -11.52 9.44
C TYR A 332 12.13 -11.26 8.99
N ASP A 333 12.36 -11.16 7.69
CA ASP A 333 13.69 -10.80 7.15
C ASP A 333 14.15 -9.43 7.65
N LEU A 334 13.26 -8.44 7.71
CA LEU A 334 13.58 -7.11 8.21
C LEU A 334 13.99 -7.12 9.69
N GLU A 335 13.30 -7.92 10.51
CA GLU A 335 13.57 -8.06 11.95
C GLU A 335 14.99 -8.61 12.22
N GLN A 336 15.55 -9.43 11.31
CA GLN A 336 16.93 -9.92 11.44
C GLN A 336 17.98 -8.81 11.38
N TYR A 337 17.64 -7.65 10.80
CA TYR A 337 18.53 -6.49 10.72
C TYR A 337 18.32 -5.48 11.87
N LYS A 338 17.44 -5.77 12.85
CA LYS A 338 17.26 -4.94 14.06
C LYS A 338 18.20 -5.34 15.21
N GLN A 339 18.74 -6.54 15.19
CA GLN A 339 19.69 -7.07 16.17
C GLN A 339 21.12 -6.61 15.86
#